data_AF-A0A967QVG8-F1
#
_entry.id   AF-A0A967QVG8-F1
#
_cell.length_a   1.000
_cell.length_b   1.000
_cell.length_c   1.000
_cell.angle_alpha   90.00
_cell.angle_beta   90.00
_cell.angle_gamma   90.00
#
_symmetry.space_group_name_H-M   'P 1'
#
loop_
_entity.id
_entity.type
_entity.pdbx_description
1 polymer ?
#
loop_
_entity_poly.entity_id
_entity_poly.type
_entity_poly.pdbx_seq_one_letter_code
_entity_poly.pdbx_strand_id
1 'polypeptide(L)' 'MSETAFRDRLRRGHLLIGTILALPSPEVAEILSRCGFDWLFIDAEHSAIDPLRAQAMLQA' A
#
# COMPACT_ATOMS: atom_id res chain seq x y z
N MET A 1 0.47 -2.86 18.80
CA MET A 1 1.40 -2.60 17.68
C MET A 1 2.78 -3.10 18.06
N SER A 2 3.06 -4.38 17.87
CA SER A 2 4.42 -4.93 17.93
C SER A 2 4.48 -6.14 16.99
N GLU A 3 4.09 -5.88 15.76
CA GLU A 3 4.48 -6.68 14.62
C GLU A 3 5.61 -5.88 13.98
N THR A 4 6.77 -6.49 13.74
CA THR A 4 7.96 -5.79 13.23
C THR A 4 7.60 -4.87 12.07
N ALA A 5 7.90 -3.57 12.20
CA ALA A 5 7.56 -2.59 11.19
C ALA A 5 8.13 -2.99 9.82
N PHE A 6 7.42 -2.67 8.73
CA PHE A 6 7.85 -2.95 7.35
C PHE A 6 9.33 -2.65 7.12
N ARG A 7 9.81 -1.49 7.60
CA ARG A 7 11.20 -1.05 7.50
C ARG A 7 12.21 -2.04 8.11
N ASP A 8 11.87 -2.64 9.25
CA ASP A 8 12.76 -3.58 9.94
C ASP A 8 12.81 -4.91 9.21
N ARG A 9 11.66 -5.41 8.73
CA ARG A 9 11.58 -6.63 7.91
C ARG A 9 12.36 -6.46 6.61
N LEU A 10 12.24 -5.29 5.97
CA LEU A 10 12.97 -4.95 4.75
C LEU A 10 14.49 -4.95 4.98
N ARG A 11 14.95 -4.28 6.05
CA ARG A 11 16.39 -4.23 6.39
C ARG A 11 17.00 -5.59 6.74
N ARG A 12 16.19 -6.52 7.25
CA ARG A 12 16.60 -7.89 7.56
C ARG A 12 16.60 -8.80 6.33
N GLY A 13 16.20 -8.30 5.16
CA GLY A 13 16.13 -9.10 3.93
C GLY A 13 15.01 -10.13 3.94
N HIS A 14 13.95 -9.93 4.73
CA HIS A 14 12.78 -10.78 4.65
C HIS A 14 12.14 -10.67 3.26
N LEU A 15 11.57 -11.76 2.76
CA LEU A 15 10.70 -11.70 1.59
C LEU A 15 9.45 -10.87 1.95
N LEU A 16 9.15 -9.86 1.14
CA LEU A 16 8.01 -8.96 1.31
C LEU A 16 7.22 -8.88 0.00
N ILE A 17 6.04 -9.50 -0.02
CA ILE A 17 5.17 -9.55 -1.18
C ILE A 17 4.25 -8.33 -1.18
N GLY A 18 4.27 -7.56 -2.26
CA GLY A 18 3.41 -6.39 -2.42
C GLY A 18 2.85 -6.27 -3.82
N THR A 19 1.97 -5.30 -4.01
CA THR A 19 1.35 -4.98 -5.30
C THR A 19 1.26 -3.47 -5.52
N ILE A 20 1.04 -3.07 -6.77
CA ILE A 20 0.89 -1.68 -7.20
C ILE A 20 -0.59 -1.32 -7.26
N LEU A 21 -0.94 -0.19 -6.64
CA LEU A 21 -2.25 0.46 -6.74
C LEU A 21 -2.16 1.58 -7.78
N ALA A 22 -2.58 1.26 -9.00
CA ALA A 22 -2.69 2.22 -10.11
C ALA A 22 -4.13 2.72 -10.35
N LEU A 23 -5.12 2.08 -9.72
CA LEU A 23 -6.53 2.45 -9.82
C LEU A 23 -6.87 3.43 -8.68
N PRO A 24 -7.35 4.66 -8.97
CA PRO A 24 -7.68 5.66 -7.95
C PRO A 24 -9.02 5.35 -7.24
N SER A 25 -9.09 4.20 -6.57
CA SER A 25 -10.28 3.70 -5.85
C SER A 25 -9.92 3.34 -4.40
N PRO A 26 -10.46 4.06 -3.42
CA PRO A 26 -10.33 3.70 -2.01
C PRO A 26 -10.88 2.31 -1.69
N GLU A 27 -11.94 1.89 -2.37
CA GLU A 27 -12.56 0.57 -2.18
C GLU A 27 -11.59 -0.55 -2.56
N VAL A 28 -10.82 -0.37 -3.63
CA VAL A 28 -9.79 -1.32 -4.06
C VAL A 28 -8.61 -1.32 -3.10
N ALA A 29 -8.22 -0.16 -2.56
CA ALA A 29 -7.21 -0.07 -1.51
C ALA A 29 -7.65 -0.83 -0.24
N GLU A 30 -8.91 -0.67 0.20
CA GLU A 30 -9.49 -1.39 1.34
C GLU A 30 -9.50 -2.90 1.13
N ILE A 31 -9.90 -3.36 -0.07
CA ILE A 31 -9.91 -4.79 -0.38
C ILE A 31 -8.49 -5.35 -0.32
N LEU A 32 -7.53 -4.68 -0.97
CA LEU A 32 -6.16 -5.15 -1.05
C LEU A 32 -5.41 -5.07 0.29
N SER A 33 -5.75 -4.13 1.17
CA SER A 33 -5.20 -4.07 2.54
C SER A 33 -5.55 -5.31 3.36
N ARG A 34 -6.62 -6.02 2.99
CA ARG A 34 -7.10 -7.25 3.64
C ARG A 34 -6.65 -8.54 2.94
N CYS A 35 -5.96 -8.45 1.81
CA CYS A 35 -5.49 -9.62 1.04
C CYS A 35 -4.20 -10.26 1.57
N GLY A 36 -3.57 -9.70 2.61
CA GLY A 36 -2.36 -10.25 3.22
C GLY A 36 -1.05 -9.86 2.54
N PHE A 37 -1.04 -8.78 1.75
CA PHE A 37 0.20 -8.18 1.24
C PHE A 37 1.00 -7.55 2.37
N ASP A 38 2.33 -7.61 2.25
CA ASP A 38 3.26 -6.97 3.19
C ASP A 38 3.35 -5.45 2.99
N TRP A 39 3.05 -4.98 1.78
CA TRP A 39 3.02 -3.57 1.41
C TRP A 39 2.18 -3.34 0.15
N LEU A 40 1.65 -2.12 0.02
CA LEU A 40 0.95 -1.63 -1.16
C LEU A 40 1.65 -0.35 -1.66
N PHE A 41 1.90 -0.24 -2.96
CA PHE A 41 2.48 0.97 -3.55
C PHE A 41 1.43 1.79 -4.28
N ILE A 42 1.13 2.97 -3.73
CA ILE A 42 0.25 3.96 -4.36
C ILE A 42 1.07 4.71 -5.41
N ASP A 43 0.81 4.41 -6.68
CA ASP A 43 1.53 5.00 -7.81
C ASP A 43 0.96 6.39 -8.16
N ALA A 44 1.46 7.43 -7.51
CA ALA A 44 1.08 8.81 -7.79
C ALA A 44 1.86 9.45 -8.97
N GLU A 45 2.78 8.71 -9.61
CA GLU A 45 3.61 9.23 -10.71
C GLU A 45 3.01 8.90 -12.07
N HIS A 46 2.59 7.65 -12.27
CA HIS A 46 2.08 7.17 -13.56
C HIS A 46 0.56 6.95 -13.59
N SER A 47 -0.11 7.10 -12.45
CA SER A 47 -1.57 6.96 -12.36
C SER A 47 -2.27 8.28 -12.05
N ALA A 48 -3.58 8.33 -12.27
CA ALA A 48 -4.41 9.50 -11.99
C ALA A 48 -4.73 9.65 -10.49
N ILE A 49 -3.70 9.59 -9.64
CA ILE A 49 -3.79 9.68 -8.18
C ILE A 49 -3.18 11.01 -7.73
N ASP A 50 -4.04 11.99 -7.47
CA ASP A 50 -3.67 13.25 -6.85
C ASP A 50 -3.57 13.13 -5.31
N PRO A 51 -3.09 14.15 -4.57
CA PRO A 51 -2.98 14.09 -3.11
C PRO A 51 -4.31 13.81 -2.38
N LEU A 52 -5.45 14.28 -2.90
CA LEU A 52 -6.76 14.05 -2.28
C LEU A 52 -7.20 12.59 -2.46
N ARG A 53 -6.97 12.02 -3.65
CA ARG A 53 -7.20 10.61 -3.94
C ARG A 53 -6.27 9.73 -3.12
N ALA A 54 -4.98 10.07 -3.04
CA ALA A 54 -4.01 9.37 -2.21
C ALA A 54 -4.45 9.38 -0.73
N GLN A 55 -4.91 10.51 -0.20
CA GLN A 55 -5.44 10.59 1.17
C GLN A 55 -6.64 9.64 1.37
N ALA A 56 -7.60 9.64 0.46
CA ALA A 56 -8.76 8.74 0.55
C ALA A 56 -8.34 7.26 0.50
N MET A 57 -7.38 6.91 -0.35
CA MET A 57 -6.81 5.55 -0.43
C MET A 57 -6.01 5.17 0.83
N LEU A 58 -5.35 6.12 1.50
CA LEU A 58 -4.63 5.88 2.75
C LEU A 58 -5.56 5.72 3.96
N GLN A 59 -6.78 6.25 3.89
CA GLN A 59 -7.80 6.17 4.94
C GLN A 59 -8.64 4.89 4.89
N ALA A 60 -8.58 4.17 3.77
CA ALA A 60 -9.26 2.91 3.49
C ALA A 60 -8.58 1.73 4.20
#